data_AF-A0A2N5KT24-F1
#
_entry.id   AF-A0A2N5KT24-F1
#
_cell.length_a   1.000
_cell.length_b   1.000
_cell.length_c   1.000
_cell.angle_alpha   90.00
_cell.angle_beta   90.00
_cell.angle_gamma   90.00
#
_symmetry.space_group_name_H-M   'P 1'
#
loop_
_entity.id
_entity.type
_entity.pdbx_description
1 polymer ?
#
loop_
_entity_poly.entity_id
_entity_poly.type
_entity_poly.pdbx_seq_one_letter_code
_entity_poly.pdbx_strand_id
1 'polypeptide(L)'
;MNDERIAAALRDATDTQEVLIASGALASVAEVFEKGFGDGRAVVVSDENEFAVAGEEVQRRLEEAGRETVQPYVFPGKPTLYAEYSNVEILVELLRQHDAIPVAVGSGTLNDIVKRAAYECKRPYMNVATAASMDGYTAFGASIEKDHKKQTLTCPAPRVVLGDVEILVNAPRRMTASGYADLLGKVPAGADWLVADAMGVEPIPPKVWSMVQDSLREWTGKPAELAAGDGEAMDALTEGLIMSGLAIQAHQSSRPASGAEHQFSHLWEGEGLGRDEDPPLSHGFKVGVGSIAISALYEVILRRDLSALNADEAARNWPAWGEVERGVREAYSGSKLEEAAVNETRAKYVDADTLRERMEGLRRVWPKLREKIEAQLLPADVLREQLRAAGCPTSPEEIGLSLEDFKATYRRAQMLRKRYTVLDVANEACILDECVEELFAPGGFWARDTAEKAT
;
A
#
# COMPACT_ATOMS: atom_id res chain seq x y z
N MET A 1 -5.48 1.25 -21.43
CA MET A 1 -6.29 0.87 -20.24
C MET A 1 -7.46 -0.03 -20.64
N ASN A 2 -7.87 -0.97 -19.78
CA ASN A 2 -9.03 -1.84 -19.99
C ASN A 2 -10.28 -1.29 -19.28
N ASP A 3 -11.05 -0.47 -19.99
CA ASP A 3 -12.24 0.21 -19.46
C ASP A 3 -13.34 -0.77 -19.03
N GLU A 4 -13.47 -1.92 -19.70
CA GLU A 4 -14.45 -2.94 -19.33
C GLU A 4 -14.16 -3.55 -17.94
N ARG A 5 -12.87 -3.73 -17.61
CA ARG A 5 -12.42 -4.24 -16.31
C ARG A 5 -12.74 -3.25 -15.20
N ILE A 6 -12.47 -1.97 -15.40
CA ILE A 6 -12.78 -0.90 -14.44
C ILE A 6 -14.30 -0.76 -14.28
N ALA A 7 -15.06 -0.71 -15.38
CA ALA A 7 -16.52 -0.63 -15.33
C ALA A 7 -17.13 -1.86 -14.63
N ALA A 8 -16.51 -3.03 -14.72
CA ALA A 8 -16.92 -4.21 -13.98
C ALA A 8 -16.67 -4.09 -12.48
N ALA A 9 -15.48 -3.61 -12.09
CA ALA A 9 -15.10 -3.38 -10.71
C ALA A 9 -15.95 -2.29 -10.01
N LEU A 10 -16.31 -1.23 -10.73
CA LEU A 10 -17.12 -0.12 -10.19
C LEU A 10 -18.51 -0.56 -9.71
N ARG A 11 -19.06 -1.66 -10.24
CA ARG A 11 -20.35 -2.20 -9.78
C ARG A 11 -20.31 -2.74 -8.35
N ASP A 12 -19.12 -3.03 -7.83
CA ASP A 12 -18.89 -3.53 -6.47
C ASP A 12 -18.22 -2.49 -5.56
N ALA A 13 -17.91 -1.30 -6.09
CA ALA A 13 -17.37 -0.20 -5.32
C ALA A 13 -18.45 0.44 -4.44
N THR A 14 -18.05 0.88 -3.24
CA THR A 14 -18.98 1.50 -2.28
C THR A 14 -19.07 3.02 -2.44
N ASP A 15 -17.98 3.66 -2.86
CA ASP A 15 -17.85 5.12 -2.90
C ASP A 15 -17.60 5.66 -4.31
N THR A 16 -16.66 5.04 -5.05
CA THR A 16 -16.29 5.47 -6.41
C THR A 16 -17.34 5.04 -7.42
N GLN A 17 -17.80 5.99 -8.24
CA GLN A 17 -18.85 5.79 -9.23
C GLN A 17 -18.36 6.01 -10.67
N GLU A 18 -17.32 6.83 -10.85
CA GLU A 18 -16.81 7.19 -12.17
C GLU A 18 -15.28 7.22 -12.13
N VAL A 19 -14.66 6.67 -13.18
CA VAL A 19 -13.21 6.66 -13.36
C VAL A 19 -12.94 6.93 -14.84
N LEU A 20 -12.29 8.05 -15.13
CA LEU A 20 -11.82 8.38 -16.49
C LEU A 20 -10.31 8.57 -16.50
N ILE A 21 -9.59 7.62 -17.10
CA ILE A 21 -8.17 7.81 -17.38
C ILE A 21 -7.96 7.72 -18.90
N ALA A 22 -7.49 8.81 -19.49
CA ALA A 22 -7.25 8.88 -20.94
C ALA A 22 -6.25 9.99 -21.28
N SER A 23 -5.65 9.92 -22.47
CA SER A 23 -4.89 11.04 -23.03
C SER A 23 -5.82 12.22 -23.24
N GLY A 24 -5.49 13.40 -22.71
CA GLY A 24 -6.32 14.60 -22.85
C GLY A 24 -7.60 14.60 -21.99
N ALA A 25 -7.68 13.74 -20.97
CA ALA A 25 -8.85 13.59 -20.10
C ALA A 25 -9.26 14.91 -19.41
N LEU A 26 -8.36 15.89 -19.23
CA LEU A 26 -8.72 17.19 -18.67
C LEU A 26 -9.81 17.91 -19.48
N ALA A 27 -9.94 17.64 -20.78
CA ALA A 27 -11.01 18.19 -21.61
C ALA A 27 -12.42 17.76 -21.16
N SER A 28 -12.53 16.62 -20.48
CA SER A 28 -13.78 16.03 -19.98
C SER A 28 -14.05 16.31 -18.51
N VAL A 29 -13.24 17.15 -17.83
CA VAL A 29 -13.37 17.35 -16.37
C VAL A 29 -14.76 17.85 -15.96
N ALA A 30 -15.36 18.75 -16.73
CA ALA A 30 -16.70 19.28 -16.43
C ALA A 30 -17.80 18.24 -16.64
N GLU A 31 -17.72 17.45 -17.71
CA GLU A 31 -18.66 16.36 -18.02
C GLU A 31 -18.62 15.28 -16.93
N VAL A 32 -17.42 14.86 -16.55
CA VAL A 32 -17.19 13.81 -15.54
C VAL A 32 -17.58 14.30 -14.14
N PHE A 33 -17.34 15.58 -13.83
CA PHE A 33 -17.86 16.22 -12.63
C PHE A 33 -19.40 16.19 -12.61
N GLU A 34 -20.07 16.59 -13.71
CA GLU A 34 -21.53 16.59 -13.79
C GLU A 34 -22.13 15.18 -13.61
N LYS A 35 -21.49 14.13 -14.17
CA LYS A 35 -21.93 12.73 -13.95
C LYS A 35 -21.93 12.33 -12.47
N GLY A 36 -20.90 12.72 -11.70
CA GLY A 36 -20.78 12.33 -10.29
C GLY A 36 -21.53 13.25 -9.30
N PHE A 37 -21.81 14.50 -9.71
CA PHE A 37 -22.22 15.55 -8.78
C PHE A 37 -23.40 16.41 -9.26
N GLY A 38 -23.89 16.20 -10.49
CA GLY A 38 -24.94 17.01 -11.09
C GLY A 38 -24.56 18.48 -11.14
N ASP A 39 -25.47 19.34 -10.71
CA ASP A 39 -25.30 20.80 -10.77
C ASP A 39 -24.50 21.43 -9.62
N GLY A 40 -23.87 20.61 -8.76
CA GLY A 40 -23.16 21.10 -7.57
C GLY A 40 -22.06 22.11 -7.91
N ARG A 41 -21.85 23.11 -7.05
CA ARG A 41 -20.73 24.06 -7.15
C ARG A 41 -19.39 23.34 -6.93
N ALA A 42 -18.30 23.79 -7.55
CA ALA A 42 -16.96 23.18 -7.38
C ALA A 42 -15.97 24.09 -6.62
N VAL A 43 -15.03 23.50 -5.89
CA VAL A 43 -13.83 24.19 -5.37
C VAL A 43 -12.59 23.37 -5.72
N VAL A 44 -11.67 23.95 -6.48
CA VAL A 44 -10.38 23.32 -6.78
C VAL A 44 -9.49 23.44 -5.55
N VAL A 45 -8.92 22.32 -5.12
CA VAL A 45 -7.95 22.26 -4.02
C VAL A 45 -6.67 21.65 -4.54
N SER A 46 -5.54 22.34 -4.36
CA SER A 46 -4.24 21.96 -4.93
C SER A 46 -3.08 22.48 -4.08
N ASP A 47 -1.84 22.22 -4.48
CA ASP A 47 -0.66 22.96 -4.05
C ASP A 47 -0.08 23.79 -5.21
N GLU A 48 0.86 24.70 -4.95
CA GLU A 48 1.42 25.58 -6.00
C GLU A 48 2.00 24.81 -7.21
N ASN A 49 2.58 23.63 -7.01
CA ASN A 49 3.15 22.83 -8.09
C ASN A 49 2.02 22.19 -8.91
N GLU A 50 1.09 21.52 -8.24
CA GLU A 50 -0.02 20.80 -8.87
C GLU A 50 -1.04 21.75 -9.52
N PHE A 51 -1.17 22.96 -8.97
CA PHE A 51 -2.04 24.00 -9.54
C PHE A 51 -1.49 24.49 -10.88
N ALA A 52 -0.16 24.65 -10.99
CA ALA A 52 0.51 24.98 -12.23
C ALA A 52 0.49 23.83 -13.25
N VAL A 53 0.49 22.57 -12.80
CA VAL A 53 0.43 21.39 -13.67
C VAL A 53 -0.96 21.19 -14.27
N ALA A 54 -2.01 21.28 -13.45
CA ALA A 54 -3.38 20.97 -13.89
C ALA A 54 -4.47 21.84 -13.25
N GLY A 55 -4.23 22.44 -12.08
CA GLY A 55 -5.29 23.14 -11.34
C GLY A 55 -5.87 24.35 -12.05
N GLU A 56 -5.05 25.15 -12.73
CA GLU A 56 -5.52 26.28 -13.55
C GLU A 56 -6.44 25.81 -14.69
N GLU A 57 -6.05 24.74 -15.37
CA GLU A 57 -6.81 24.18 -16.49
C GLU A 57 -8.14 23.55 -16.01
N VAL A 58 -8.11 22.83 -14.89
CA VAL A 58 -9.31 22.27 -14.27
C VAL A 58 -10.31 23.37 -13.90
N GLN A 59 -9.83 24.43 -13.24
CA GLN A 59 -10.68 25.58 -12.88
C GLN A 59 -11.30 26.21 -14.13
N ARG A 60 -10.49 26.52 -15.15
CA ARG A 60 -10.92 27.13 -16.40
C ARG A 60 -11.96 26.28 -17.12
N ARG A 61 -11.75 24.97 -17.23
CA ARG A 61 -12.67 24.03 -17.90
C ARG A 61 -14.02 23.94 -17.21
N LEU A 62 -14.04 23.95 -15.87
CA LEU A 62 -15.28 23.98 -15.10
C LEU A 62 -16.05 25.28 -15.40
N GLU A 63 -15.38 26.43 -15.31
CA GLU A 63 -16.01 27.75 -15.54
C GLU A 63 -16.51 27.93 -16.98
N GLU A 64 -15.76 27.49 -17.98
CA GLU A 64 -16.16 27.54 -19.39
C GLU A 64 -17.38 26.68 -19.70
N ALA A 65 -17.57 25.58 -18.96
CA ALA A 65 -18.77 24.76 -19.02
C ALA A 65 -19.96 25.38 -18.26
N GLY A 66 -19.80 26.57 -17.68
CA GLY A 66 -20.85 27.26 -16.92
C GLY A 66 -21.04 26.75 -15.49
N ARG A 67 -20.11 25.94 -14.97
CA ARG A 67 -20.14 25.45 -13.59
C ARG A 67 -19.87 26.60 -12.62
N GLU A 68 -20.69 26.73 -11.59
CA GLU A 68 -20.37 27.64 -10.48
C GLU A 68 -19.13 27.14 -9.72
N THR A 69 -18.16 28.02 -9.50
CA THR A 69 -16.91 27.70 -8.78
C THR A 69 -16.72 28.63 -7.57
N VAL A 70 -15.97 28.16 -6.57
CA VAL A 70 -15.37 29.00 -5.51
C VAL A 70 -13.93 29.29 -5.91
N GLN A 71 -13.36 30.35 -5.35
CA GLN A 71 -11.92 30.61 -5.41
C GLN A 71 -11.13 29.34 -5.03
N PRO A 72 -10.18 28.89 -5.86
CA PRO A 72 -9.33 27.75 -5.53
C PRO A 72 -8.59 27.93 -4.21
N TYR A 73 -8.40 26.83 -3.48
CA TYR A 73 -7.49 26.80 -2.34
C TYR A 73 -6.19 26.11 -2.74
N VAL A 74 -5.09 26.86 -2.67
CA VAL A 74 -3.76 26.41 -3.09
C VAL A 74 -2.82 26.44 -1.88
N PHE A 75 -2.39 25.25 -1.43
CA PHE A 75 -1.35 25.12 -0.40
C PHE A 75 0.01 25.59 -0.94
N PRO A 76 0.92 26.10 -0.08
CA PRO A 76 2.29 26.39 -0.48
C PRO A 76 2.99 25.15 -1.05
N GLY A 77 3.79 25.32 -2.12
CA GLY A 77 4.55 24.22 -2.73
C GLY A 77 5.85 23.90 -2.01
N LYS A 78 6.29 24.75 -1.06
CA LYS A 78 7.52 24.57 -0.27
C LYS A 78 7.34 24.96 1.22
N PRO A 79 7.83 24.15 2.18
CA PRO A 79 8.35 22.78 1.99
C PRO A 79 7.29 21.86 1.37
N THR A 80 7.70 20.70 0.83
CA THR A 80 6.75 19.76 0.20
C THR A 80 5.55 19.51 1.12
N LEU A 81 4.33 19.66 0.58
CA LEU A 81 3.11 19.45 1.34
C LEU A 81 3.12 18.05 1.96
N TYR A 82 2.84 18.00 3.26
CA TYR A 82 2.81 16.77 4.02
C TYR A 82 1.39 16.43 4.48
N ALA A 83 1.09 15.13 4.51
CA ALA A 83 -0.21 14.58 4.87
C ALA A 83 -0.40 14.61 6.40
N GLU A 84 -0.43 15.79 6.99
CA GLU A 84 -0.64 16.01 8.42
C GLU A 84 -2.05 16.54 8.71
N TYR A 85 -2.55 16.24 9.91
CA TYR A 85 -3.92 16.57 10.31
C TYR A 85 -4.19 18.08 10.38
N SER A 86 -3.17 18.91 10.66
CA SER A 86 -3.26 20.38 10.60
C SER A 86 -3.69 20.88 9.21
N ASN A 87 -3.19 20.27 8.14
CA ASN A 87 -3.60 20.62 6.77
C ASN A 87 -5.04 20.19 6.48
N VAL A 88 -5.50 19.10 7.10
CA VAL A 88 -6.92 18.70 7.07
C VAL A 88 -7.79 19.74 7.77
N GLU A 89 -7.40 20.19 8.96
CA GLU A 89 -8.15 21.18 9.75
C GLU A 89 -8.32 22.52 9.01
N ILE A 90 -7.25 23.00 8.37
CA ILE A 90 -7.29 24.18 7.51
C ILE A 90 -8.35 24.02 6.41
N LEU A 91 -8.33 22.89 5.72
CA LEU A 91 -9.27 22.63 4.63
C LEU A 91 -10.70 22.41 5.13
N VAL A 92 -10.89 21.77 6.29
CA VAL A 92 -12.22 21.62 6.92
C VAL A 92 -12.82 22.98 7.25
N GLU A 93 -12.04 23.91 7.79
CA GLU A 93 -12.53 25.27 8.10
C GLU A 93 -12.93 26.01 6.82
N LEU A 94 -12.14 25.91 5.76
CA LEU A 94 -12.47 26.47 4.45
C LEU A 94 -13.77 25.87 3.88
N LEU A 95 -13.86 24.54 3.84
CA LEU A 95 -14.99 23.83 3.24
C LEU A 95 -16.31 24.02 4.00
N ARG A 96 -16.28 24.51 5.26
CA ARG A 96 -17.48 24.86 6.03
C ARG A 96 -18.08 26.22 5.64
N GLN A 97 -17.33 27.05 4.93
CA GLN A 97 -17.78 28.39 4.52
C GLN A 97 -18.70 28.37 3.29
N HIS A 98 -18.78 27.24 2.58
CA HIS A 98 -19.58 27.07 1.38
C HIS A 98 -19.99 25.61 1.17
N ASP A 99 -20.86 25.35 0.21
CA ASP A 99 -21.36 24.01 -0.17
C ASP A 99 -20.76 23.51 -1.49
N ALA A 100 -19.65 24.09 -1.97
CA ALA A 100 -18.93 23.63 -3.16
C ALA A 100 -18.08 22.36 -2.98
N ILE A 101 -18.26 21.40 -3.89
CA ILE A 101 -17.67 20.06 -3.92
C ILE A 101 -16.17 20.17 -4.16
N PRO A 102 -15.33 19.57 -3.30
CA PRO A 102 -13.88 19.60 -3.49
C PRO A 102 -13.46 18.80 -4.72
N VAL A 103 -12.59 19.41 -5.53
CA VAL A 103 -11.87 18.78 -6.63
C VAL A 103 -10.39 18.82 -6.25
N ALA A 104 -9.86 17.70 -5.75
CA ALA A 104 -8.45 17.55 -5.42
C ALA A 104 -7.65 17.42 -6.72
N VAL A 105 -6.81 18.39 -7.05
CA VAL A 105 -5.90 18.33 -8.19
C VAL A 105 -4.51 18.01 -7.68
N GLY A 106 -4.16 16.74 -7.72
CA GLY A 106 -2.94 16.19 -7.13
C GLY A 106 -3.04 14.70 -6.82
N SER A 107 -1.97 14.15 -6.26
CA SER A 107 -1.80 12.72 -5.99
C SER A 107 -1.84 12.39 -4.49
N GLY A 108 -1.24 11.26 -4.07
CA GLY A 108 -0.93 10.85 -2.69
C GLY A 108 -1.43 11.76 -1.55
N THR A 109 -0.56 12.68 -1.15
CA THR A 109 -0.74 13.58 -0.01
C THR A 109 -1.97 14.46 -0.13
N LEU A 110 -2.10 15.18 -1.24
CA LEU A 110 -3.20 16.13 -1.43
C LEU A 110 -4.54 15.40 -1.49
N ASN A 111 -4.58 14.25 -2.18
CA ASN A 111 -5.76 13.40 -2.23
C ASN A 111 -6.19 13.00 -0.81
N ASP A 112 -5.28 12.53 0.04
CA ASP A 112 -5.61 12.11 1.41
C ASP A 112 -6.06 13.28 2.30
N ILE A 113 -5.46 14.48 2.17
CA ILE A 113 -5.89 15.69 2.88
C ILE A 113 -7.33 16.06 2.48
N VAL A 114 -7.61 16.14 1.17
CA VAL A 114 -8.94 16.50 0.65
C VAL A 114 -9.97 15.43 0.96
N LYS A 115 -9.63 14.15 0.79
CA LYS A 115 -10.47 12.99 1.15
C LYS A 115 -10.94 13.08 2.59
N ARG A 116 -10.00 13.33 3.50
CA ARG A 116 -10.31 13.43 4.93
C ARG A 116 -11.15 14.67 5.25
N ALA A 117 -10.80 15.83 4.70
CA ALA A 117 -11.53 17.07 4.95
C ALA A 117 -12.97 17.01 4.39
N ALA A 118 -13.15 16.47 3.19
CA ALA A 118 -14.45 16.28 2.57
C ALA A 118 -15.34 15.36 3.43
N TYR A 119 -14.78 14.25 3.94
CA TYR A 119 -15.48 13.35 4.84
C TYR A 119 -15.94 14.03 6.15
N GLU A 120 -15.07 14.83 6.79
CA GLU A 120 -15.43 15.55 8.01
C GLU A 120 -16.50 16.63 7.76
N CYS A 121 -16.55 17.18 6.56
CA CYS A 121 -17.63 18.06 6.10
C CYS A 121 -18.85 17.30 5.54
N LYS A 122 -18.86 15.95 5.58
CA LYS A 122 -19.94 15.08 5.08
C LYS A 122 -20.24 15.26 3.59
N ARG A 123 -19.19 15.41 2.79
CA ARG A 123 -19.28 15.68 1.35
C ARG A 123 -18.51 14.62 0.55
N PRO A 124 -19.03 14.21 -0.62
CA PRO A 124 -18.21 13.52 -1.59
C PRO A 124 -17.23 14.50 -2.25
N TYR A 125 -16.22 13.98 -2.93
CA TYR A 125 -15.22 14.78 -3.64
C TYR A 125 -14.75 14.06 -4.91
N MET A 126 -14.09 14.83 -5.77
CA MET A 126 -13.42 14.38 -6.99
C MET A 126 -11.91 14.42 -6.81
N ASN A 127 -11.20 13.44 -7.37
CA ASN A 127 -9.76 13.50 -7.54
C ASN A 127 -9.41 13.64 -9.03
N VAL A 128 -8.54 14.59 -9.35
CA VAL A 128 -7.83 14.72 -10.62
C VAL A 128 -6.37 14.33 -10.34
N ALA A 129 -6.02 13.09 -10.65
CA ALA A 129 -4.72 12.51 -10.40
C ALA A 129 -3.67 13.09 -11.35
N THR A 130 -2.53 13.51 -10.80
CA THR A 130 -1.43 14.14 -11.54
C THR A 130 -0.16 13.28 -11.60
N ALA A 131 -0.14 12.15 -10.90
CA ALA A 131 0.89 11.12 -10.94
C ALA A 131 0.27 9.76 -10.61
N ALA A 132 0.93 8.66 -10.97
CA ALA A 132 0.54 7.30 -10.59
C ALA A 132 1.38 6.82 -9.38
N SER A 133 1.05 7.28 -8.17
CA SER A 133 1.96 7.20 -7.01
C SER A 133 1.61 6.18 -5.92
N MET A 134 0.34 5.74 -5.84
CA MET A 134 -0.20 4.81 -4.85
C MET A 134 -1.59 4.29 -5.28
N ASP A 135 -2.14 3.27 -4.63
CA ASP A 135 -3.49 2.73 -4.93
C ASP A 135 -4.66 3.47 -4.23
N GLY A 136 -4.37 4.45 -3.39
CA GLY A 136 -5.31 5.28 -2.65
C GLY A 136 -6.20 6.22 -3.46
N TYR A 137 -6.10 6.23 -4.80
CA TYR A 137 -7.04 6.93 -5.69
C TYR A 137 -8.45 6.36 -5.62
N THR A 138 -8.58 5.05 -5.43
CA THR A 138 -9.87 4.37 -5.29
C THR A 138 -9.95 3.56 -3.99
N ALA A 139 -8.97 3.62 -3.10
CA ALA A 139 -9.07 3.01 -1.79
C ALA A 139 -9.76 3.93 -0.76
N PHE A 140 -10.56 3.35 0.14
CA PHE A 140 -11.05 4.06 1.30
C PHE A 140 -9.94 4.27 2.33
N GLY A 141 -10.10 5.28 3.18
CA GLY A 141 -9.11 5.68 4.17
C GLY A 141 -8.09 6.68 3.62
N ALA A 142 -7.55 7.50 4.52
CA ALA A 142 -6.51 8.48 4.24
C ALA A 142 -5.31 8.23 5.16
N SER A 143 -4.10 8.16 4.60
CA SER A 143 -2.86 7.99 5.35
C SER A 143 -2.38 9.34 5.86
N ILE A 144 -2.83 9.71 7.07
CA ILE A 144 -2.59 11.02 7.67
C ILE A 144 -1.76 10.87 8.94
N GLU A 145 -0.79 11.74 9.11
CA GLU A 145 -0.14 11.93 10.40
C GLU A 145 -1.02 12.73 11.35
N LYS A 146 -1.32 12.13 12.50
CA LYS A 146 -2.03 12.76 13.60
C LYS A 146 -1.38 12.36 14.92
N ASP A 147 -1.17 13.33 15.81
CA ASP A 147 -0.48 13.14 17.10
C ASP A 147 0.95 12.57 16.95
N HIS A 148 1.67 13.01 15.91
CA HIS A 148 2.99 12.51 15.51
C HIS A 148 3.04 11.01 15.22
N LYS A 149 1.92 10.42 14.80
CA LYS A 149 1.82 9.03 14.34
C LYS A 149 1.14 9.00 12.99
N LYS A 150 1.78 8.37 12.01
CA LYS A 150 1.16 8.09 10.72
C LYS A 150 0.13 6.97 10.89
N GLN A 151 -1.11 7.23 10.49
CA GLN A 151 -2.21 6.30 10.66
C GLN A 151 -3.23 6.41 9.52
N THR A 152 -3.89 5.31 9.20
CA THR A 152 -4.98 5.31 8.20
C THR A 152 -6.29 5.71 8.88
N LEU A 153 -6.75 6.93 8.61
CA LEU A 153 -8.02 7.44 9.11
C LEU A 153 -9.17 7.04 8.17
N THR A 154 -10.18 6.35 8.69
CA THR A 154 -11.34 5.92 7.90
C THR A 154 -12.07 7.12 7.27
N CYS A 155 -12.25 7.08 5.95
CA CYS A 155 -13.04 8.00 5.14
C CYS A 155 -13.36 7.35 3.78
N PRO A 156 -14.42 7.76 3.08
CA PRO A 156 -14.76 7.24 1.75
C PRO A 156 -13.68 7.50 0.69
N ALA A 157 -13.59 6.63 -0.31
CA ALA A 157 -12.85 6.89 -1.55
C ALA A 157 -13.51 8.06 -2.35
N PRO A 158 -12.80 8.68 -3.31
CA PRO A 158 -13.41 9.70 -4.16
C PRO A 158 -14.56 9.11 -4.96
N ARG A 159 -15.61 9.92 -5.17
CA ARG A 159 -16.73 9.51 -6.01
C ARG A 159 -16.34 9.46 -7.47
N VAL A 160 -15.45 10.36 -7.87
CA VAL A 160 -15.00 10.53 -9.25
C VAL A 160 -13.48 10.61 -9.26
N VAL A 161 -12.85 9.80 -10.10
CA VAL A 161 -11.41 9.87 -10.38
C VAL A 161 -11.21 10.22 -11.84
N LEU A 162 -10.35 11.20 -12.11
CA LEU A 162 -9.91 11.54 -13.45
C LEU A 162 -8.39 11.59 -13.49
N GLY A 163 -7.78 11.07 -14.55
CA GLY A 163 -6.34 11.12 -14.75
C GLY A 163 -6.01 11.33 -16.22
N ASP A 164 -5.21 12.35 -16.50
CA ASP A 164 -4.75 12.61 -17.87
C ASP A 164 -3.41 11.90 -18.09
N VAL A 165 -3.36 10.94 -19.01
CA VAL A 165 -2.17 10.11 -19.26
C VAL A 165 -0.96 10.97 -19.61
N GLU A 166 -1.14 12.09 -20.30
CA GLU A 166 -0.04 13.00 -20.65
C GLU A 166 0.57 13.65 -19.41
N ILE A 167 -0.25 13.93 -18.39
CA ILE A 167 0.22 14.46 -17.11
C ILE A 167 0.89 13.35 -16.29
N LEU A 168 0.26 12.18 -16.22
CA LEU A 168 0.79 11.03 -15.46
C LEU A 168 2.18 10.60 -15.97
N VAL A 169 2.39 10.55 -17.29
CA VAL A 169 3.68 10.22 -17.91
C VAL A 169 4.77 11.26 -17.60
N ASN A 170 4.39 12.54 -17.51
CA ASN A 170 5.33 13.64 -17.23
C ASN A 170 5.53 13.92 -15.73
N ALA A 171 4.84 13.19 -14.85
CA ALA A 171 5.05 13.30 -13.42
C ALA A 171 6.50 12.98 -13.01
N PRO A 172 7.00 13.49 -11.86
CA PRO A 172 8.34 13.16 -11.39
C PRO A 172 8.55 11.64 -11.31
N ARG A 173 9.62 11.14 -11.95
CA ARG A 173 9.91 9.69 -12.06
C ARG A 173 9.84 8.93 -10.73
N ARG A 174 10.24 9.57 -9.63
CA ARG A 174 10.17 9.02 -8.27
C ARG A 174 8.74 8.62 -7.87
N MET A 175 7.73 9.38 -8.30
CA MET A 175 6.32 9.11 -7.99
C MET A 175 5.83 7.88 -8.75
N THR A 176 6.15 7.77 -10.05
CA THR A 176 5.86 6.58 -10.85
C THR A 176 6.54 5.33 -10.29
N ALA A 177 7.83 5.44 -9.92
CA ALA A 177 8.57 4.36 -9.27
C ALA A 177 7.91 3.96 -7.93
N SER A 178 7.46 4.92 -7.14
CA SER A 178 6.70 4.66 -5.90
C SER A 178 5.42 3.88 -6.18
N GLY A 179 4.61 4.31 -7.14
CA GLY A 179 3.37 3.59 -7.49
C GLY A 179 3.65 2.19 -8.02
N TYR A 180 4.69 2.02 -8.82
CA TYR A 180 5.11 0.70 -9.30
C TYR A 180 5.50 -0.23 -8.15
N ALA A 181 6.31 0.25 -7.20
CA ALA A 181 6.72 -0.54 -6.05
C ALA A 181 5.53 -0.92 -5.14
N ASP A 182 4.58 0.00 -4.96
CA ASP A 182 3.34 -0.27 -4.23
C ASP A 182 2.49 -1.34 -4.93
N LEU A 183 2.33 -1.25 -6.25
CA LEU A 183 1.59 -2.24 -7.04
C LEU A 183 2.30 -3.61 -7.02
N LEU A 184 3.63 -3.65 -7.18
CA LEU A 184 4.39 -4.90 -7.14
C LEU A 184 4.31 -5.60 -5.78
N GLY A 185 4.09 -4.85 -4.70
CA GLY A 185 3.84 -5.42 -3.37
C GLY A 185 2.60 -6.31 -3.27
N LYS A 186 1.70 -6.25 -4.26
CA LYS A 186 0.53 -7.13 -4.33
C LYS A 186 0.92 -8.61 -4.59
N VAL A 187 2.15 -8.86 -5.05
CA VAL A 187 2.69 -10.21 -5.26
C VAL A 187 2.82 -10.98 -3.94
N PRO A 188 3.64 -10.54 -2.97
CA PRO A 188 3.70 -11.17 -1.65
C PRO A 188 2.39 -11.00 -0.86
N ALA A 189 1.65 -9.91 -1.02
CA ALA A 189 0.34 -9.74 -0.36
C ALA A 189 -0.66 -10.84 -0.77
N GLY A 190 -0.68 -11.20 -2.06
CA GLY A 190 -1.50 -12.31 -2.57
C GLY A 190 -1.08 -13.66 -1.98
N ALA A 191 0.23 -13.89 -1.83
CA ALA A 191 0.76 -15.09 -1.17
C ALA A 191 0.34 -15.16 0.31
N ASP A 192 0.39 -14.04 1.02
CA ASP A 192 -0.08 -13.97 2.41
C ASP A 192 -1.58 -14.26 2.53
N TRP A 193 -2.38 -13.82 1.55
CA TRP A 193 -3.81 -14.13 1.54
C TRP A 193 -4.08 -15.62 1.27
N LEU A 194 -3.33 -16.24 0.36
CA LEU A 194 -3.39 -17.69 0.13
C LEU A 194 -3.06 -18.47 1.40
N VAL A 195 -2.08 -18.00 2.18
CA VAL A 195 -1.74 -18.56 3.50
C VAL A 195 -2.93 -18.45 4.46
N ALA A 196 -3.52 -17.27 4.63
CA ALA A 196 -4.64 -17.09 5.55
C ALA A 196 -5.91 -17.87 5.13
N ASP A 197 -6.18 -17.99 3.82
CA ASP A 197 -7.28 -18.79 3.28
C ASP A 197 -7.08 -20.28 3.60
N ALA A 198 -5.88 -20.81 3.31
CA ALA A 198 -5.55 -22.21 3.59
C ALA A 198 -5.57 -22.56 5.08
N MET A 199 -5.22 -21.60 5.94
CA MET A 199 -5.29 -21.73 7.40
C MET A 199 -6.70 -21.48 7.97
N GLY A 200 -7.69 -21.15 7.13
CA GLY A 200 -9.06 -20.89 7.55
C GLY A 200 -9.23 -19.59 8.36
N VAL A 201 -8.27 -18.67 8.28
CA VAL A 201 -8.28 -17.40 9.01
C VAL A 201 -9.08 -16.33 8.27
N GLU A 202 -8.84 -16.17 6.96
CA GLU A 202 -9.52 -15.19 6.13
C GLU A 202 -9.72 -15.76 4.71
N PRO A 203 -10.95 -16.15 4.33
CA PRO A 203 -11.20 -16.75 3.03
C PRO A 203 -10.99 -15.75 1.88
N ILE A 204 -10.61 -16.24 0.71
CA ILE A 204 -10.49 -15.43 -0.51
C ILE A 204 -11.82 -15.42 -1.27
N PRO A 205 -12.48 -14.26 -1.45
CA PRO A 205 -13.55 -14.12 -2.43
C PRO A 205 -12.97 -14.17 -3.85
N PRO A 206 -13.35 -15.13 -4.71
CA PRO A 206 -12.74 -15.28 -6.03
C PRO A 206 -12.84 -14.03 -6.91
N LYS A 207 -13.95 -13.30 -6.79
CA LYS A 207 -14.17 -12.05 -7.51
C LYS A 207 -13.16 -10.97 -7.13
N VAL A 208 -12.93 -10.77 -5.82
CA VAL A 208 -11.97 -9.79 -5.31
C VAL A 208 -10.53 -10.19 -5.65
N TRP A 209 -10.21 -11.48 -5.58
CA TRP A 209 -8.92 -11.99 -6.04
C TRP A 209 -8.66 -11.61 -7.51
N SER A 210 -9.63 -11.90 -8.38
CA SER A 210 -9.53 -11.67 -9.82
C SER A 210 -9.39 -10.18 -10.17
N MET A 211 -9.90 -9.28 -9.34
CA MET A 211 -9.76 -7.83 -9.53
C MET A 211 -8.30 -7.36 -9.46
N VAL A 212 -7.41 -8.10 -8.79
CA VAL A 212 -6.00 -7.69 -8.63
C VAL A 212 -5.06 -8.74 -9.22
N GLN A 213 -5.16 -9.98 -8.77
CA GLN A 213 -4.09 -10.96 -8.92
C GLN A 213 -4.00 -11.52 -10.35
N ASP A 214 -5.13 -11.65 -11.06
CA ASP A 214 -5.17 -12.24 -12.41
C ASP A 214 -4.41 -11.40 -13.45
N SER A 215 -4.41 -10.08 -13.30
CA SER A 215 -3.78 -9.14 -14.24
C SER A 215 -2.52 -8.48 -13.67
N LEU A 216 -2.11 -8.83 -12.45
CA LEU A 216 -0.97 -8.19 -11.78
C LEU A 216 0.33 -8.30 -12.59
N ARG A 217 0.60 -9.47 -13.20
CA ARG A 217 1.78 -9.70 -14.04
C ARG A 217 1.78 -8.88 -15.33
N GLU A 218 0.60 -8.59 -15.87
CA GLU A 218 0.43 -7.72 -17.02
C GLU A 218 0.80 -6.28 -16.64
N TRP A 219 0.24 -5.79 -15.53
CA TRP A 219 0.45 -4.42 -15.05
C TRP A 219 1.89 -4.13 -14.62
N THR A 220 2.59 -5.12 -14.09
CA THR A 220 3.99 -4.96 -13.64
C THR A 220 5.03 -5.48 -14.64
N GLY A 221 4.62 -5.89 -15.84
CA GLY A 221 5.46 -6.63 -16.78
C GLY A 221 6.52 -5.82 -17.54
N LYS A 222 6.44 -4.47 -17.55
CA LYS A 222 7.28 -3.57 -18.36
C LYS A 222 7.95 -2.45 -17.53
N PRO A 223 8.74 -2.77 -16.49
CA PRO A 223 9.28 -1.75 -15.57
C PRO A 223 10.28 -0.79 -16.22
N ALA A 224 11.10 -1.26 -17.17
CA ALA A 224 12.10 -0.43 -17.82
C ALA A 224 11.47 0.59 -18.78
N GLU A 225 10.44 0.17 -19.51
CA GLU A 225 9.62 1.01 -20.38
C GLU A 225 8.85 2.05 -19.56
N LEU A 226 8.28 1.63 -18.42
CA LEU A 226 7.64 2.54 -17.48
C LEU A 226 8.61 3.63 -16.98
N ALA A 227 9.82 3.26 -16.58
CA ALA A 227 10.85 4.21 -16.16
C ALA A 227 11.31 5.14 -17.29
N ALA A 228 11.20 4.69 -18.54
CA ALA A 228 11.48 5.48 -19.74
C ALA A 228 10.33 6.42 -20.15
N GLY A 229 9.17 6.35 -19.46
CA GLY A 229 8.00 7.19 -19.76
C GLY A 229 7.10 6.63 -20.87
N ASP A 230 7.09 5.31 -21.06
CA ASP A 230 6.18 4.67 -22.01
C ASP A 230 4.71 4.79 -21.58
N GLY A 231 3.86 5.24 -22.51
CA GLY A 231 2.44 5.48 -22.25
C GLY A 231 1.63 4.21 -21.99
N GLU A 232 1.92 3.11 -22.69
CA GLU A 232 1.21 1.83 -22.45
C GLU A 232 1.58 1.25 -21.09
N ALA A 233 2.85 1.33 -20.69
CA ALA A 233 3.29 0.91 -19.37
C ALA A 233 2.68 1.79 -18.25
N MET A 234 2.54 3.10 -18.49
CA MET A 234 1.85 4.02 -17.56
C MET A 234 0.36 3.71 -17.43
N ASP A 235 -0.30 3.40 -18.54
CA ASP A 235 -1.69 2.93 -18.55
C ASP A 235 -1.86 1.68 -17.70
N ALA A 236 -0.96 0.71 -17.87
CA ALA A 236 -0.99 -0.55 -17.13
C ALA A 236 -0.76 -0.35 -15.63
N LEU A 237 0.18 0.52 -15.25
CA LEU A 237 0.40 0.91 -13.85
C LEU A 237 -0.85 1.56 -13.25
N THR A 238 -1.37 2.59 -13.92
CA THR A 238 -2.53 3.35 -13.45
C THR A 238 -3.75 2.44 -13.28
N GLU A 239 -3.99 1.56 -14.24
CA GLU A 239 -5.06 0.57 -14.17
C GLU A 239 -4.90 -0.34 -12.95
N GLY A 240 -3.71 -0.90 -12.72
CA GLY A 240 -3.45 -1.78 -11.59
C GLY A 240 -3.64 -1.09 -10.22
N LEU A 241 -3.25 0.19 -10.11
CA LEU A 241 -3.47 0.98 -8.89
C LEU A 241 -4.97 1.24 -8.65
N ILE A 242 -5.72 1.62 -9.68
CA ILE A 242 -7.17 1.83 -9.61
C ILE A 242 -7.89 0.52 -9.25
N MET A 243 -7.54 -0.57 -9.90
CA MET A 243 -8.13 -1.88 -9.64
C MET A 243 -7.82 -2.36 -8.22
N SER A 244 -6.62 -2.10 -7.70
CA SER A 244 -6.24 -2.39 -6.31
C SER A 244 -7.14 -1.64 -5.32
N GLY A 245 -7.33 -0.33 -5.49
CA GLY A 245 -8.22 0.44 -4.62
C GLY A 245 -9.70 0.04 -4.72
N LEU A 246 -10.18 -0.31 -5.93
CA LEU A 246 -11.55 -0.83 -6.12
C LEU A 246 -11.72 -2.20 -5.44
N ALA A 247 -10.70 -3.07 -5.46
CA ALA A 247 -10.73 -4.34 -4.75
C ALA A 247 -10.77 -4.15 -3.23
N ILE A 248 -10.04 -3.14 -2.72
CA ILE A 248 -10.10 -2.74 -1.30
C ILE A 248 -11.54 -2.32 -0.94
N GLN A 249 -12.21 -1.51 -1.77
CA GLN A 249 -13.62 -1.15 -1.57
C GLN A 249 -14.53 -2.38 -1.60
N ALA A 250 -14.42 -3.24 -2.61
CA ALA A 250 -15.26 -4.43 -2.74
C ALA A 250 -15.11 -5.39 -1.54
N HIS A 251 -13.90 -5.49 -0.97
CA HIS A 251 -13.62 -6.35 0.19
C HIS A 251 -13.85 -5.68 1.55
N GLN A 252 -13.98 -4.35 1.59
CA GLN A 252 -14.04 -3.54 2.83
C GLN A 252 -12.83 -3.79 3.75
N SER A 253 -11.68 -4.09 3.18
CA SER A 253 -10.42 -4.35 3.88
C SER A 253 -9.25 -4.21 2.90
N SER A 254 -8.10 -3.76 3.39
CA SER A 254 -6.89 -3.65 2.55
C SER A 254 -6.28 -5.00 2.17
N ARG A 255 -6.87 -6.14 2.58
CA ARG A 255 -6.32 -7.48 2.34
C ARG A 255 -5.93 -7.79 0.89
N PRO A 256 -6.68 -7.38 -0.15
CA PRO A 256 -6.32 -7.66 -1.54
C PRO A 256 -5.01 -7.01 -1.99
N ALA A 257 -4.56 -5.98 -1.27
CA ALA A 257 -3.48 -5.09 -1.65
C ALA A 257 -2.35 -5.01 -0.62
N SER A 258 -2.47 -5.67 0.53
CA SER A 258 -1.57 -5.48 1.67
C SER A 258 -1.37 -6.77 2.47
N GLY A 259 -0.11 -7.15 2.67
CA GLY A 259 0.36 -8.26 3.49
C GLY A 259 1.48 -7.81 4.43
N ALA A 260 2.45 -8.68 4.66
CA ALA A 260 3.61 -8.44 5.50
C ALA A 260 4.54 -7.36 4.94
N GLU A 261 4.61 -7.19 3.62
CA GLU A 261 5.41 -6.14 2.97
C GLU A 261 4.90 -4.74 3.36
N HIS A 262 3.58 -4.58 3.50
CA HIS A 262 3.00 -3.36 4.03
C HIS A 262 3.16 -3.26 5.55
N GLN A 263 3.21 -4.37 6.31
CA GLN A 263 3.53 -4.31 7.75
C GLN A 263 4.94 -3.74 7.98
N PHE A 264 5.92 -4.09 7.13
CA PHE A 264 7.25 -3.49 7.13
C PHE A 264 7.16 -1.98 6.88
N SER A 265 6.48 -1.58 5.79
CA SER A 265 6.30 -0.17 5.45
C SER A 265 5.64 0.63 6.58
N HIS A 266 4.52 0.14 7.14
CA HIS A 266 3.81 0.80 8.22
C HIS A 266 4.62 0.89 9.51
N LEU A 267 5.47 -0.11 9.81
CA LEU A 267 6.38 -0.03 10.96
C LEU A 267 7.33 1.15 10.76
N TRP A 268 8.04 1.20 9.64
CA TRP A 268 9.00 2.26 9.36
C TRP A 268 8.36 3.64 9.28
N GLU A 269 7.16 3.74 8.70
CA GLU A 269 6.36 4.97 8.69
C GLU A 269 5.95 5.41 10.09
N GLY A 270 5.51 4.48 10.94
CA GLY A 270 5.14 4.77 12.33
C GLY A 270 6.32 5.23 13.18
N GLU A 271 7.55 4.91 12.76
CA GLU A 271 8.80 5.34 13.39
C GLU A 271 9.44 6.56 12.72
N GLY A 272 8.80 7.12 11.70
CA GLY A 272 9.25 8.35 11.04
C GLY A 272 10.41 8.17 10.07
N LEU A 273 10.66 6.95 9.56
CA LEU A 273 11.72 6.71 8.57
C LEU A 273 11.52 7.60 7.33
N GLY A 274 12.51 8.47 7.09
CA GLY A 274 12.53 9.42 5.97
C GLY A 274 11.44 10.49 6.03
N ARG A 275 10.88 10.76 7.22
CA ARG A 275 9.89 11.84 7.45
C ARG A 275 10.48 13.22 7.14
N ASP A 276 11.70 13.47 7.60
CA ASP A 276 12.35 14.79 7.54
C ASP A 276 13.10 15.01 6.21
N GLU A 277 13.00 14.08 5.26
CA GLU A 277 13.49 14.25 3.90
C GLU A 277 12.57 15.20 3.10
N ASP A 278 13.12 15.88 2.10
CA ASP A 278 12.35 16.75 1.19
C ASP A 278 12.63 16.35 -0.29
N PRO A 279 11.69 15.66 -0.97
CA PRO A 279 10.40 15.18 -0.46
C PRO A 279 10.53 13.97 0.49
N PRO A 280 9.57 13.75 1.42
CA PRO A 280 9.60 12.62 2.35
C PRO A 280 9.72 11.26 1.66
N LEU A 281 10.37 10.29 2.31
CA LEU A 281 10.54 8.93 1.80
C LEU A 281 9.18 8.27 1.53
N SER A 282 8.98 7.85 0.28
CA SER A 282 7.66 7.41 -0.20
C SER A 282 7.23 6.08 0.43
N HIS A 283 5.91 5.92 0.53
CA HIS A 283 5.28 4.67 0.96
C HIS A 283 5.65 3.50 0.04
N GLY A 284 5.59 3.72 -1.27
CA GLY A 284 5.88 2.68 -2.26
C GLY A 284 7.31 2.17 -2.19
N PHE A 285 8.29 3.02 -1.90
CA PHE A 285 9.68 2.60 -1.72
C PHE A 285 9.88 1.68 -0.52
N LYS A 286 9.21 2.00 0.59
CA LYS A 286 9.17 1.13 1.77
C LYS A 286 8.46 -0.20 1.47
N VAL A 287 7.32 -0.17 0.78
CA VAL A 287 6.62 -1.38 0.33
C VAL A 287 7.50 -2.23 -0.60
N GLY A 288 8.23 -1.61 -1.53
CA GLY A 288 9.12 -2.29 -2.46
C GLY A 288 10.24 -3.07 -1.75
N VAL A 289 10.97 -2.43 -0.83
CA VAL A 289 12.02 -3.11 -0.04
C VAL A 289 11.40 -4.19 0.85
N GLY A 290 10.25 -3.93 1.47
CA GLY A 290 9.48 -4.92 2.21
C GLY A 290 9.10 -6.14 1.34
N SER A 291 8.74 -5.92 0.08
CA SER A 291 8.33 -6.97 -0.85
C SER A 291 9.48 -7.91 -1.21
N ILE A 292 10.69 -7.37 -1.36
CA ILE A 292 11.92 -8.17 -1.52
C ILE A 292 12.14 -9.03 -0.26
N ALA A 293 12.05 -8.42 0.93
CA ALA A 293 12.23 -9.12 2.21
C ALA A 293 11.27 -10.29 2.39
N ILE A 294 9.97 -10.06 2.15
CA ILE A 294 8.95 -11.09 2.32
C ILE A 294 9.09 -12.19 1.27
N SER A 295 9.43 -11.85 0.02
CA SER A 295 9.69 -12.86 -1.02
C SER A 295 10.91 -13.72 -0.68
N ALA A 296 11.99 -13.11 -0.17
CA ALA A 296 13.18 -13.85 0.27
C ALA A 296 12.88 -14.77 1.47
N LEU A 297 12.07 -14.31 2.44
CA LEU A 297 11.61 -15.13 3.55
C LEU A 297 10.79 -16.33 3.07
N TYR A 298 9.87 -16.11 2.12
CA TYR A 298 9.11 -17.20 1.51
C TYR A 298 10.02 -18.24 0.87
N GLU A 299 11.04 -17.84 0.10
CA GLU A 299 11.98 -18.80 -0.51
C GLU A 299 12.67 -19.67 0.54
N VAL A 300 13.10 -19.09 1.66
CA VAL A 300 13.72 -19.81 2.78
C VAL A 300 12.73 -20.79 3.42
N ILE A 301 11.48 -20.39 3.60
CA ILE A 301 10.43 -21.26 4.16
C ILE A 301 10.05 -22.39 3.18
N LEU A 302 9.96 -22.11 1.88
CA LEU A 302 9.58 -23.09 0.84
C LEU A 302 10.63 -24.19 0.65
N ARG A 303 11.88 -23.97 1.08
CA ARG A 303 12.93 -25.02 1.15
C ARG A 303 12.66 -26.03 2.26
N ARG A 304 11.82 -25.69 3.25
CA ARG A 304 11.45 -26.55 4.38
C ARG A 304 10.20 -27.35 4.03
N ASP A 305 10.10 -28.56 4.59
CA ASP A 305 8.90 -29.38 4.48
C ASP A 305 8.02 -29.21 5.74
N LEU A 306 7.10 -28.24 5.71
CA LEU A 306 6.18 -28.01 6.83
C LEU A 306 5.11 -29.10 6.95
N SER A 307 5.02 -30.08 6.02
CA SER A 307 4.17 -31.26 6.21
C SER A 307 4.75 -32.23 7.25
N ALA A 308 6.08 -32.19 7.42
CA ALA A 308 6.85 -32.96 8.39
C ALA A 308 7.07 -32.24 9.73
N LEU A 309 6.48 -31.05 9.93
CA LEU A 309 6.63 -30.27 11.16
C LEU A 309 6.14 -31.05 12.40
N ASN A 310 6.85 -30.92 13.51
CA ASN A 310 6.48 -31.53 14.79
C ASN A 310 5.56 -30.59 15.59
N ALA A 311 4.23 -30.75 15.44
CA ALA A 311 3.25 -29.87 16.07
C ALA A 311 3.32 -29.91 17.61
N ASP A 312 3.62 -31.08 18.20
CA ASP A 312 3.77 -31.22 19.64
C ASP A 312 5.02 -30.48 20.16
N GLU A 313 6.08 -30.41 19.36
CA GLU A 313 7.28 -29.65 19.68
C GLU A 313 7.07 -28.15 19.57
N ALA A 314 6.41 -27.68 18.51
CA ALA A 314 6.01 -26.29 18.38
C ALA A 314 5.14 -25.85 19.57
N ALA A 315 4.15 -26.66 19.96
CA ALA A 315 3.30 -26.40 21.13
C ALA A 315 4.08 -26.38 22.46
N ARG A 316 5.04 -27.30 22.66
CA ARG A 316 5.88 -27.30 23.87
C ARG A 316 6.81 -26.09 23.96
N ASN A 317 7.29 -25.61 22.82
CA ASN A 317 8.19 -24.45 22.74
C ASN A 317 7.42 -23.13 22.64
N TRP A 318 6.09 -23.15 22.61
CA TRP A 318 5.28 -21.96 22.51
C TRP A 318 5.30 -21.16 23.81
N PRO A 319 5.80 -19.91 23.79
CA PRO A 319 5.92 -19.09 24.99
C PRO A 319 4.54 -18.77 25.59
N ALA A 320 4.47 -18.73 26.92
CA ALA A 320 3.27 -18.26 27.59
C ALA A 320 3.06 -16.77 27.30
N TRP A 321 1.80 -16.30 27.35
CA TRP A 321 1.47 -14.89 27.06
C TRP A 321 2.37 -13.88 27.80
N GLY A 322 2.70 -14.10 29.08
CA GLY A 322 3.55 -13.17 29.83
C GLY A 322 4.97 -13.05 29.26
N GLU A 323 5.49 -14.11 28.63
CA GLU A 323 6.78 -14.08 27.92
C GLU A 323 6.65 -13.38 26.58
N VAL A 324 5.58 -13.66 25.83
CA VAL A 324 5.27 -12.96 24.57
C VAL A 324 5.13 -11.45 24.81
N GLU A 325 4.34 -11.04 25.80
CA GLU A 325 4.14 -9.63 26.13
C GLU A 325 5.45 -8.92 26.45
N ARG A 326 6.31 -9.56 27.28
CA ARG A 326 7.63 -9.02 27.60
C ARG A 326 8.49 -8.88 26.35
N GLY A 327 8.48 -9.87 25.45
CA GLY A 327 9.21 -9.82 24.19
C GLY A 327 8.72 -8.71 23.26
N VAL A 328 7.41 -8.48 23.17
CA VAL A 328 6.84 -7.36 22.40
C VAL A 328 7.28 -6.02 22.98
N ARG A 329 7.21 -5.85 24.31
CA ARG A 329 7.63 -4.61 24.99
C ARG A 329 9.12 -4.33 24.81
N GLU A 330 9.95 -5.37 24.84
CA GLU A 330 11.38 -5.24 24.57
C GLU A 330 11.65 -4.84 23.11
N ALA A 331 10.99 -5.50 22.15
CA ALA A 331 11.14 -5.21 20.72
C ALA A 331 10.63 -3.82 20.30
N TYR A 332 9.77 -3.20 21.12
CA TYR A 332 9.23 -1.87 20.91
C TYR A 332 9.66 -0.86 21.98
N SER A 333 10.70 -1.18 22.76
CA SER A 333 11.13 -0.31 23.86
C SER A 333 11.44 1.10 23.35
N GLY A 334 10.77 2.11 23.93
CA GLY A 334 10.91 3.51 23.53
C GLY A 334 10.13 3.90 22.26
N SER A 335 9.47 2.96 21.59
CA SER A 335 8.62 3.22 20.43
C SER A 335 7.21 3.62 20.86
N LYS A 336 6.61 4.60 20.17
CA LYS A 336 5.21 5.01 20.39
C LYS A 336 4.19 3.95 19.96
N LEU A 337 4.65 2.85 19.36
CA LEU A 337 3.85 1.74 18.87
C LEU A 337 3.75 0.59 19.89
N GLU A 338 4.47 0.64 21.02
CA GLU A 338 4.55 -0.47 22.00
C GLU A 338 3.17 -1.00 22.43
N GLU A 339 2.32 -0.12 22.99
CA GLU A 339 0.98 -0.53 23.45
C GLU A 339 0.10 -1.04 22.31
N ALA A 340 0.22 -0.47 21.11
CA ALA A 340 -0.52 -0.95 19.94
C ALA A 340 -0.05 -2.36 19.54
N ALA A 341 1.26 -2.59 19.52
CA ALA A 341 1.85 -3.90 19.20
C ALA A 341 1.47 -4.97 20.24
N VAL A 342 1.43 -4.62 21.53
CA VAL A 342 0.96 -5.54 22.59
C VAL A 342 -0.50 -5.93 22.35
N ASN A 343 -1.37 -4.96 22.05
CA ASN A 343 -2.79 -5.22 21.78
C ASN A 343 -3.02 -6.06 20.52
N GLU A 344 -2.33 -5.73 19.42
CA GLU A 344 -2.42 -6.47 18.15
C GLU A 344 -1.86 -7.90 18.28
N THR A 345 -0.75 -8.07 19.01
CA THR A 345 -0.20 -9.40 19.31
C THR A 345 -1.13 -10.20 20.22
N ARG A 346 -1.72 -9.57 21.25
CA ARG A 346 -2.70 -10.22 22.13
C ARG A 346 -3.93 -10.70 21.36
N ALA A 347 -4.39 -9.93 20.38
CA ALA A 347 -5.56 -10.24 19.59
C ALA A 347 -5.40 -11.52 18.73
N LYS A 348 -4.17 -11.89 18.38
CA LYS A 348 -3.89 -13.11 17.60
C LYS A 348 -3.21 -14.24 18.37
N TYR A 349 -2.72 -13.98 19.57
CA TYR A 349 -2.12 -15.01 20.44
C TYR A 349 -3.13 -16.13 20.72
N VAL A 350 -2.65 -17.37 20.66
CA VAL A 350 -3.39 -18.57 21.02
C VAL A 350 -2.63 -19.37 22.06
N ASP A 351 -3.32 -20.22 22.82
CA ASP A 351 -2.67 -21.16 23.73
C ASP A 351 -1.97 -22.30 22.98
N ALA A 352 -1.14 -23.07 23.69
CA ALA A 352 -0.32 -24.14 23.13
C ALA A 352 -1.16 -25.27 22.50
N ASP A 353 -2.33 -25.58 23.06
CA ASP A 353 -3.23 -26.61 22.51
C ASP A 353 -3.83 -26.17 21.17
N THR A 354 -4.29 -24.91 21.09
CA THR A 354 -4.78 -24.31 19.85
C THR A 354 -3.66 -24.17 18.82
N LEU A 355 -2.44 -23.81 19.23
CA LEU A 355 -1.29 -23.79 18.34
C LEU A 355 -1.02 -25.18 17.75
N ARG A 356 -1.02 -26.23 18.58
CA ARG A 356 -0.84 -27.62 18.12
C ARG A 356 -1.85 -27.98 17.04
N GLU A 357 -3.12 -27.62 17.23
CA GLU A 357 -4.18 -27.84 16.24
C GLU A 357 -3.95 -27.07 14.94
N ARG A 358 -3.53 -25.80 15.03
CA ARG A 358 -3.14 -25.00 13.86
C ARG A 358 -1.98 -25.61 13.10
N MET A 359 -0.94 -26.08 13.80
CA MET A 359 0.21 -26.73 13.18
C MET A 359 -0.15 -28.06 12.50
N GLU A 360 -1.03 -28.87 13.09
CA GLU A 360 -1.60 -30.05 12.40
C GLU A 360 -2.48 -29.65 11.20
N GLY A 361 -3.17 -28.51 11.26
CA GLY A 361 -3.83 -27.89 10.12
C GLY A 361 -2.84 -27.57 9.00
N LEU A 362 -1.79 -26.80 9.32
CA LEU A 362 -0.74 -26.39 8.40
C LEU A 362 -0.10 -27.61 7.71
N ARG A 363 0.28 -28.63 8.47
CA ARG A 363 0.87 -29.87 7.93
C ARG A 363 0.01 -30.50 6.84
N ARG A 364 -1.31 -30.56 7.06
CA ARG A 364 -2.26 -31.16 6.12
C ARG A 364 -2.44 -30.32 4.84
N VAL A 365 -2.46 -28.99 4.96
CA VAL A 365 -2.67 -28.09 3.81
C VAL A 365 -1.38 -27.74 3.07
N TRP A 366 -0.22 -27.92 3.71
CA TRP A 366 1.07 -27.44 3.21
C TRP A 366 1.41 -27.87 1.79
N PRO A 367 1.27 -29.15 1.36
CA PRO A 367 1.67 -29.54 0.00
C PRO A 367 0.94 -28.75 -1.09
N LYS A 368 -0.37 -28.54 -0.92
CA LYS A 368 -1.19 -27.77 -1.87
C LYS A 368 -0.98 -26.26 -1.72
N LEU A 369 -0.80 -25.77 -0.50
CA LEU A 369 -0.53 -24.37 -0.24
C LEU A 369 0.82 -23.96 -0.86
N ARG A 370 1.85 -24.81 -0.72
CA ARG A 370 3.16 -24.62 -1.32
C ARG A 370 3.09 -24.40 -2.83
N GLU A 371 2.39 -25.28 -3.57
CA GLU A 371 2.21 -25.14 -5.02
C GLU A 371 1.56 -23.80 -5.39
N LYS A 372 0.53 -23.37 -4.63
CA LYS A 372 -0.14 -22.09 -4.85
C LYS A 372 0.78 -20.90 -4.57
N ILE A 373 1.57 -20.95 -3.51
CA ILE A 373 2.54 -19.89 -3.16
C ILE A 373 3.64 -19.81 -4.22
N GLU A 374 4.19 -20.94 -4.67
CA GLU A 374 5.22 -21.00 -5.71
C GLU A 374 4.70 -20.44 -7.05
N ALA A 375 3.44 -20.65 -7.39
CA ALA A 375 2.81 -20.06 -8.57
C ALA A 375 2.54 -18.55 -8.44
N GLN A 376 2.25 -18.08 -7.22
CA GLN A 376 1.90 -16.68 -6.94
C GLN A 376 3.14 -15.78 -6.80
N LEU A 377 4.21 -16.26 -6.19
CA LEU A 377 5.39 -15.45 -5.89
C LEU A 377 6.25 -15.18 -7.13
N LEU A 378 7.07 -14.14 -7.02
CA LEU A 378 8.27 -13.97 -7.84
C LEU A 378 9.48 -14.30 -6.97
N PRO A 379 10.53 -14.91 -7.53
CA PRO A 379 11.81 -15.00 -6.84
C PRO A 379 12.27 -13.61 -6.37
N ALA A 380 12.87 -13.52 -5.20
CA ALA A 380 13.27 -12.26 -4.59
C ALA A 380 14.27 -11.49 -5.46
N ASP A 381 15.18 -12.19 -6.15
CA ASP A 381 16.12 -11.59 -7.11
C ASP A 381 15.38 -10.99 -8.33
N VAL A 382 14.33 -11.67 -8.84
CA VAL A 382 13.51 -11.15 -9.96
C VAL A 382 12.72 -9.92 -9.52
N LEU A 383 12.10 -9.96 -8.33
CA LEU A 383 11.36 -8.83 -7.78
C LEU A 383 12.29 -7.62 -7.59
N ARG A 384 13.50 -7.85 -7.08
CA ARG A 384 14.55 -6.85 -6.92
C ARG A 384 14.97 -6.23 -8.27
N GLU A 385 15.18 -7.04 -9.30
CA GLU A 385 15.52 -6.57 -10.64
C GLU A 385 14.40 -5.72 -11.26
N GLN A 386 13.14 -6.13 -11.09
CA GLN A 386 11.98 -5.37 -11.54
C GLN A 386 11.88 -4.00 -10.85
N LEU A 387 12.08 -3.95 -9.52
CA LEU A 387 12.14 -2.69 -8.77
C LEU A 387 13.28 -1.79 -9.26
N ARG A 388 14.47 -2.35 -9.47
CA ARG A 388 15.63 -1.61 -9.99
C ARG A 388 15.35 -1.03 -11.37
N ALA A 389 14.74 -1.82 -12.26
CA ALA A 389 14.37 -1.39 -13.61
C ALA A 389 13.35 -0.24 -13.60
N ALA A 390 12.45 -0.20 -12.62
CA ALA A 390 11.50 0.88 -12.42
C ALA A 390 12.09 2.12 -11.71
N GLY A 391 13.36 2.08 -11.28
CA GLY A 391 14.03 3.16 -10.56
C GLY A 391 13.72 3.22 -9.06
N CYS A 392 13.30 2.11 -8.47
CA CYS A 392 13.00 1.99 -7.04
C CYS A 392 14.25 1.62 -6.23
N PRO A 393 14.29 1.95 -4.92
CA PRO A 393 15.29 1.40 -4.03
C PRO A 393 15.09 -0.12 -3.86
N THR A 394 16.21 -0.83 -3.67
CA THR A 394 16.31 -2.29 -3.66
C THR A 394 17.09 -2.85 -2.48
N SER A 395 17.68 -1.98 -1.64
CA SER A 395 18.34 -2.38 -0.40
C SER A 395 17.88 -1.53 0.79
N PRO A 396 18.06 -2.04 2.03
CA PRO A 396 17.68 -1.29 3.23
C PRO A 396 18.44 0.03 3.37
N GLU A 397 19.71 0.08 2.96
CA GLU A 397 20.53 1.29 3.07
C GLU A 397 20.04 2.41 2.15
N GLU A 398 19.47 2.06 0.98
CA GLU A 398 18.90 3.04 0.03
C GLU A 398 17.64 3.74 0.59
N ILE A 399 17.00 3.16 1.61
CA ILE A 399 15.89 3.78 2.36
C ILE A 399 16.31 4.26 3.77
N GLY A 400 17.61 4.29 4.06
CA GLY A 400 18.15 4.82 5.30
C GLY A 400 18.16 3.85 6.49
N LEU A 401 18.03 2.55 6.27
CA LEU A 401 18.10 1.52 7.32
C LEU A 401 19.46 0.82 7.36
N SER A 402 19.94 0.55 8.57
CA SER A 402 21.05 -0.39 8.76
C SER A 402 20.57 -1.83 8.54
N LEU A 403 21.48 -2.75 8.19
CA LEU A 403 21.14 -4.17 8.10
C LEU A 403 20.66 -4.75 9.44
N GLU A 404 21.16 -4.23 10.57
CA GLU A 404 20.75 -4.65 11.91
C GLU A 404 19.28 -4.27 12.20
N ASP A 405 18.92 -3.00 11.97
CA ASP A 405 17.54 -2.51 12.15
C ASP A 405 16.59 -3.19 11.17
N PHE A 406 17.05 -3.42 9.94
CA PHE A 406 16.28 -4.13 8.93
C PHE A 406 16.06 -5.60 9.30
N LYS A 407 17.07 -6.29 9.84
CA LYS A 407 16.91 -7.65 10.37
C LYS A 407 15.90 -7.70 11.52
N ALA A 408 15.95 -6.74 12.44
CA ALA A 408 14.98 -6.63 13.53
C ALA A 408 13.54 -6.39 13.05
N THR A 409 13.37 -5.82 11.85
CA THR A 409 12.05 -5.53 11.27
C THR A 409 11.17 -6.77 11.12
N TYR A 410 11.72 -7.95 10.77
CA TYR A 410 10.92 -9.17 10.58
C TYR A 410 10.09 -9.53 11.82
N ARG A 411 10.72 -9.49 13.01
CA ARG A 411 10.06 -9.77 14.27
C ARG A 411 9.10 -8.67 14.68
N ARG A 412 9.49 -7.41 14.49
CA ARG A 412 8.67 -6.26 14.88
C ARG A 412 7.43 -6.15 14.00
N ALA A 413 7.58 -6.23 12.67
CA ALA A 413 6.47 -6.20 11.72
C ALA A 413 5.45 -7.31 11.98
N GLN A 414 5.91 -8.51 12.39
CA GLN A 414 5.02 -9.59 12.81
C GLN A 414 4.11 -9.16 13.96
N MET A 415 4.55 -8.33 14.89
CA MET A 415 3.75 -7.89 16.05
C MET A 415 2.86 -6.68 15.76
N LEU A 416 3.05 -6.00 14.63
CA LEU A 416 2.43 -4.70 14.34
C LEU A 416 0.93 -4.79 14.06
N ARG A 417 0.45 -5.87 13.44
CA ARG A 417 -0.98 -6.05 13.11
C ARG A 417 -1.44 -7.49 13.36
N LYS A 418 -2.72 -7.65 13.68
CA LYS A 418 -3.40 -8.95 13.83
C LYS A 418 -3.60 -9.74 12.54
N ARG A 419 -3.32 -9.14 11.37
CA ARG A 419 -3.43 -9.80 10.06
C ARG A 419 -2.48 -11.00 10.01
N TYR A 420 -3.00 -12.16 9.59
CA TYR A 420 -2.24 -13.40 9.50
C TYR A 420 -1.48 -13.49 8.18
N THR A 421 -0.16 -13.64 8.27
CA THR A 421 0.79 -13.60 7.15
C THR A 421 1.81 -14.74 7.26
N VAL A 422 2.76 -14.81 6.33
CA VAL A 422 3.91 -15.71 6.42
C VAL A 422 4.74 -15.50 7.68
N LEU A 423 4.80 -14.27 8.20
CA LEU A 423 5.49 -13.99 9.47
C LEU A 423 4.82 -14.73 10.63
N ASP A 424 3.49 -14.86 10.61
CA ASP A 424 2.74 -15.59 11.62
C ASP A 424 2.92 -17.10 11.47
N VAL A 425 2.88 -17.62 10.24
CA VAL A 425 3.17 -19.04 9.98
C VAL A 425 4.56 -19.42 10.49
N ALA A 426 5.58 -18.64 10.15
CA ALA A 426 6.95 -18.90 10.58
C ALA A 426 7.11 -18.77 12.10
N ASN A 427 6.41 -17.82 12.73
CA ASN A 427 6.44 -17.64 14.17
C ASN A 427 5.74 -18.79 14.91
N GLU A 428 4.54 -19.18 14.47
CA GLU A 428 3.77 -20.29 15.02
C GLU A 428 4.45 -21.66 14.81
N ALA A 429 5.17 -21.81 13.68
CA ALA A 429 6.00 -22.97 13.41
C ALA A 429 7.34 -22.96 14.18
N CYS A 430 7.62 -21.93 14.97
CA CYS A 430 8.86 -21.73 15.73
C CYS A 430 10.14 -21.70 14.86
N ILE A 431 10.05 -21.25 13.60
CA ILE A 431 11.17 -21.19 12.65
C ILE A 431 11.54 -19.78 12.20
N LEU A 432 10.81 -18.74 12.64
CA LEU A 432 11.03 -17.38 12.14
C LEU A 432 12.45 -16.87 12.41
N ASP A 433 13.00 -17.03 13.62
CA ASP A 433 14.38 -16.60 13.91
C ASP A 433 15.39 -17.34 13.04
N GLU A 434 15.27 -18.66 12.92
CA GLU A 434 16.18 -19.46 12.10
C GLU A 434 16.14 -19.01 10.62
N CYS A 435 14.94 -18.78 10.08
CA CYS A 435 14.79 -18.30 8.71
C CYS A 435 15.39 -16.90 8.52
N VAL A 436 15.20 -16.01 9.49
CA VAL A 436 15.79 -14.66 9.47
C VAL A 436 17.31 -14.74 9.60
N GLU A 437 17.87 -15.57 10.48
CA GLU A 437 19.33 -15.76 10.55
C GLU A 437 19.90 -16.29 9.22
N GLU A 438 19.24 -17.25 8.57
CA GLU A 438 19.66 -17.80 7.27
C GLU A 438 19.72 -16.70 6.18
N LEU A 439 18.79 -15.75 6.19
CA LEU A 439 18.77 -14.66 5.21
C LEU A 439 19.99 -13.72 5.32
N PHE A 440 20.58 -13.59 6.50
CA PHE A 440 21.70 -12.67 6.79
C PHE A 440 23.03 -13.38 7.04
N ALA A 441 23.05 -14.71 7.15
CA ALA A 441 24.26 -15.51 7.25
C ALA A 441 25.08 -15.46 5.94
N PRO A 442 26.39 -15.79 5.95
CA PRO A 442 27.19 -15.84 4.73
C PRO A 442 26.56 -16.72 3.64
N GLY A 443 26.36 -16.16 2.44
CA GLY A 443 25.65 -16.81 1.33
C GLY A 443 24.12 -16.66 1.35
N GLY A 444 23.55 -16.13 2.44
CA GLY A 444 22.16 -15.73 2.55
C GLY A 444 21.82 -14.52 1.68
N PHE A 445 20.53 -14.33 1.39
CA PHE A 445 20.05 -13.35 0.42
C PHE A 445 20.60 -11.94 0.64
N TRP A 446 20.56 -11.43 1.88
CA TRP A 446 21.03 -10.08 2.24
C TRP A 446 22.54 -9.99 2.49
N ALA A 447 23.23 -11.13 2.69
CA ALA A 447 24.68 -11.17 2.83
C ALA A 447 25.42 -11.14 1.48
N ARG A 448 24.76 -11.54 0.38
CA ARG A 448 25.34 -11.45 -0.97
C ARG A 448 25.61 -10.00 -1.37
N ASP A 449 24.73 -9.09 -0.99
CA ASP A 449 24.80 -7.67 -1.34
C ASP A 449 25.99 -6.94 -0.69
N THR A 450 26.39 -7.35 0.51
CA THR A 450 27.56 -6.79 1.20
C THR A 450 28.87 -7.27 0.59
N ALA A 451 28.91 -8.49 0.06
CA ALA A 451 30.07 -9.02 -0.64
C ALA A 451 30.25 -8.37 -2.02
N GLU A 452 29.17 -8.16 -2.78
CA GLU A 452 29.20 -7.51 -4.10
C GLU A 452 29.59 -6.02 -4.01
N LYS A 453 29.17 -5.30 -2.95
CA LYS A 453 29.57 -3.90 -2.71
C LYS A 453 31.02 -3.74 -2.21
N ALA A 454 31.67 -4.81 -1.76
CA ALA A 454 33.04 -4.81 -1.23
C ALA A 454 34.13 -5.19 -2.26
N THR A 455 33.71 -5.61 -3.45
CA THR A 455 34.54 -5.88 -4.65
C THR A 455 34.36 -4.78 -5.69
#